data_AF-A0A1V2L7B6-F1
#
_entry.id   AF-A0A1V2L7B6-F1
#
_cell.length_a   1.000
_cell.length_b   1.000
_cell.length_c   1.000
_cell.angle_alpha   90.00
_cell.angle_beta   90.00
_cell.angle_gamma   90.00
#
_symmetry.space_group_name_H-M   'P 1'
#
loop_
_entity.id
_entity.type
_entity.pdbx_description
1 polymer ?
#
loop_
_entity_poly.entity_id
_entity_poly.type
_entity_poly.pdbx_seq_one_letter_code
_entity_poly.pdbx_strand_id
1 'polypeptide(L)'
;MLKLYHQISKQFPYINKSDLERPTSLINRYVHKNHKAVSQEVDVLIIDEAHLLATSKDAFKRFQQDNHLEELLKLSKVVIIVFDDKQSLRMGSFWNFNGEDGASLSEYLSSDHVNHYEQYNLTKQFRVVAQDDLIKWITVLSTKKSILPLPIRDAIDNTFDFKIFESCQEMYNQIKLQNTLHGQSRLLATYDFPYRLDGKDYFVYSQSDDFKLRWDRYLPQITTPWSERDDTIDEVGSVYTIQGFDLNYAGVILGRSIGYNKETDTIEIKPELYDDHAGFTRKKNIKNVDTVKEKIILNSLNVLLTRGVKGLYLFIWDNELRERLLNGPGSDEKVIVRKQW
;
A
#
# COMPACT_ATOMS: atom_id res chain seq x y z
N MET A 1 4.02 -6.64 -10.02
CA MET A 1 4.85 -7.63 -9.31
C MET A 1 5.32 -8.82 -10.13
N LEU A 2 4.53 -9.87 -10.45
CA LEU A 2 5.10 -11.09 -11.10
C LEU A 2 6.00 -10.83 -12.34
N LYS A 3 5.59 -9.91 -13.22
CA LYS A 3 6.40 -9.52 -14.39
C LYS A 3 7.78 -8.96 -14.00
N LEU A 4 7.85 -8.19 -12.91
CA LEU A 4 9.10 -7.66 -12.36
C LEU A 4 9.97 -8.81 -11.85
N TYR A 5 9.43 -9.74 -11.06
CA TYR A 5 10.20 -10.92 -10.61
C TYR A 5 10.74 -11.71 -11.80
N HIS A 6 9.97 -11.88 -12.88
CA HIS A 6 10.46 -12.49 -14.12
C HIS A 6 11.54 -11.68 -14.84
N GLN A 7 11.57 -10.36 -14.70
CA GLN A 7 12.65 -9.52 -15.25
C GLN A 7 13.91 -9.64 -14.39
N ILE A 8 13.77 -9.55 -13.07
CA ILE A 8 14.86 -9.69 -12.09
C ILE A 8 15.47 -11.09 -12.19
N SER A 9 14.66 -12.14 -12.31
CA SER A 9 15.16 -13.53 -12.38
C SER A 9 16.07 -13.79 -13.57
N LYS A 10 15.97 -13.01 -14.66
CA LYS A 10 16.89 -13.14 -15.81
C LYS A 10 18.34 -12.81 -15.45
N GLN A 11 18.57 -12.07 -14.36
CA GLN A 11 19.89 -11.74 -13.86
C GLN A 11 20.51 -12.89 -13.02
N PHE A 12 19.71 -13.89 -12.65
CA PHE A 12 20.11 -14.98 -11.78
C PHE A 12 20.03 -16.33 -12.51
N PRO A 13 21.17 -17.01 -12.78
CA PRO A 13 21.18 -18.24 -13.59
C PRO A 13 20.49 -19.44 -12.92
N TYR A 14 20.24 -19.37 -11.61
CA TYR A 14 19.67 -20.45 -10.80
C TYR A 14 18.17 -20.28 -10.50
N ILE A 15 17.53 -19.21 -11.00
CA ILE A 15 16.08 -19.01 -10.83
C ILE A 15 15.41 -19.18 -12.18
N ASN A 16 14.66 -20.27 -12.36
CA ASN A 16 13.90 -20.44 -13.59
C ASN A 16 12.63 -19.60 -13.55
N LYS A 17 12.18 -19.15 -14.73
CA LYS A 17 10.92 -18.42 -14.86
C LYS A 17 9.72 -19.24 -14.35
N SER A 18 9.77 -20.57 -14.50
CA SER A 18 8.75 -21.51 -14.03
C SER A 18 8.65 -21.61 -12.51
N ASP A 19 9.69 -21.18 -11.79
CA ASP A 19 9.73 -21.25 -10.33
C ASP A 19 9.02 -20.04 -9.70
N LEU A 20 8.65 -19.06 -10.53
CA LEU A 20 7.96 -17.83 -10.14
C LEU A 20 6.51 -17.87 -10.67
N GLU A 21 5.56 -18.13 -9.78
CA GLU A 21 4.15 -18.24 -10.15
C GLU A 21 3.23 -17.48 -9.18
N ARG A 22 1.98 -17.25 -9.59
CA ARG A 22 0.96 -16.73 -8.69
C ARG A 22 0.45 -17.86 -7.79
N PRO A 23 0.09 -17.60 -6.52
CA PRO A 23 -0.47 -18.61 -5.62
C PRO A 23 -1.64 -19.40 -6.24
N THR A 24 -2.61 -18.71 -6.85
CA THR A 24 -3.76 -19.37 -7.46
C THR A 24 -3.40 -20.25 -8.65
N SER A 25 -2.38 -19.86 -9.45
CA SER A 25 -1.89 -20.68 -10.56
C SER A 25 -1.29 -21.98 -10.05
N LEU A 26 -0.47 -21.89 -9.00
CA LEU A 26 0.15 -23.03 -8.34
C LEU A 26 -0.93 -23.96 -7.76
N ILE A 27 -1.85 -23.43 -6.94
CA ILE A 27 -2.94 -24.19 -6.31
C ILE A 27 -3.81 -24.89 -7.37
N ASN A 28 -4.28 -24.16 -8.38
CA ASN A 28 -5.16 -24.72 -9.41
C ASN A 28 -4.48 -25.81 -10.24
N ARG A 29 -3.18 -25.66 -10.53
CA ARG A 29 -2.40 -26.69 -11.24
C ARG A 29 -2.44 -28.02 -10.49
N TYR A 30 -2.39 -27.98 -9.15
CA TYR A 30 -2.44 -29.18 -8.32
C TYR A 30 -3.85 -29.73 -8.15
N VAL A 31 -4.84 -28.87 -7.94
CA VAL A 31 -6.26 -29.26 -7.86
C VAL A 31 -6.71 -29.95 -9.15
N HIS A 32 -6.28 -29.47 -10.33
CA HIS A 32 -6.63 -30.07 -11.62
C HIS A 32 -5.84 -31.35 -11.95
N LYS A 33 -4.63 -31.54 -11.41
CA LYS A 33 -3.85 -32.76 -11.62
C LYS A 33 -4.36 -33.96 -10.80
N ASN A 34 -5.03 -33.72 -9.67
CA ASN A 34 -5.25 -34.75 -8.65
C ASN A 34 -6.74 -34.93 -8.26
N HIS A 35 -7.44 -35.81 -8.97
CA HIS A 35 -8.65 -36.49 -8.45
C HIS A 35 -8.30 -37.60 -7.40
N LYS A 36 -7.03 -37.74 -7.02
CA LYS A 36 -6.54 -38.66 -5.98
C LYS A 36 -5.50 -37.96 -5.10
N ALA A 37 -5.49 -38.32 -3.81
CA ALA A 37 -4.76 -37.73 -2.69
C ALA A 37 -3.46 -36.96 -3.02
N VAL A 38 -3.37 -35.75 -2.47
CA VAL A 38 -2.24 -34.82 -2.53
C VAL A 38 -0.97 -35.52 -2.06
N SER A 39 0.03 -35.65 -2.95
CA SER A 39 1.42 -35.84 -2.54
C SER A 39 2.10 -34.47 -2.56
N GLN A 40 2.80 -34.11 -1.48
CA GLN A 40 3.56 -32.85 -1.41
C GLN A 40 4.60 -32.83 -2.53
N GLU A 41 4.50 -31.88 -3.47
CA GLU A 41 5.40 -31.79 -4.64
C GLU A 41 6.43 -30.65 -4.53
N VAL A 42 6.27 -29.71 -3.58
CA VAL A 42 7.20 -28.56 -3.41
C VAL A 42 8.00 -28.72 -2.12
N ASP A 43 9.33 -28.74 -2.19
CA ASP A 43 10.15 -28.83 -0.98
C ASP A 43 10.07 -27.54 -0.16
N VAL A 44 10.32 -26.39 -0.80
CA VAL A 44 10.32 -25.09 -0.16
C VAL A 44 9.53 -24.09 -1.00
N LEU A 45 8.60 -23.39 -0.38
CA LEU A 45 7.85 -22.29 -0.98
C LEU A 45 8.20 -20.98 -0.26
N ILE A 46 8.62 -19.97 -1.04
CA ILE A 46 8.86 -18.62 -0.54
C ILE A 46 7.74 -17.73 -1.07
N ILE A 47 6.97 -17.12 -0.16
CA ILE A 47 5.85 -16.23 -0.49
C ILE A 47 6.24 -14.83 -0.07
N ASP A 48 6.54 -14.00 -1.06
CA ASP A 48 6.68 -12.56 -0.86
C ASP A 48 5.29 -11.90 -0.83
N GLU A 49 5.18 -10.78 -0.10
CA GLU A 49 3.95 -10.00 0.06
C GLU A 49 2.73 -10.86 0.47
N ALA A 50 2.92 -11.74 1.47
CA ALA A 50 1.93 -12.74 1.86
C ALA A 50 0.60 -12.16 2.36
N HIS A 51 0.54 -10.88 2.73
CA HIS A 51 -0.71 -10.15 2.98
C HIS A 51 -1.61 -10.04 1.75
N LEU A 52 -1.12 -10.35 0.54
CA LEU A 52 -1.94 -10.45 -0.68
C LEU A 52 -2.58 -11.82 -0.90
N LEU A 53 -2.25 -12.82 -0.07
CA LEU A 53 -2.88 -14.13 -0.12
C LEU A 53 -4.39 -14.01 0.11
N ALA A 54 -5.19 -14.75 -0.66
CA ALA A 54 -6.64 -14.73 -0.50
C ALA A 54 -7.03 -15.43 0.80
N THR A 55 -7.88 -14.78 1.59
CA THR A 55 -8.43 -15.30 2.86
C THR A 55 -9.84 -15.88 2.69
N SER A 56 -10.32 -15.90 1.45
CA SER A 56 -11.65 -16.36 1.08
C SER A 56 -11.69 -16.71 -0.39
N LYS A 57 -12.71 -17.49 -0.77
CA LYS A 57 -13.05 -17.78 -2.15
C LYS A 57 -13.14 -16.52 -3.02
N ASP A 58 -12.52 -16.59 -4.20
CA ASP A 58 -12.51 -15.51 -5.19
C ASP A 58 -12.67 -16.08 -6.60
N ALA A 59 -13.92 -16.14 -7.06
CA ALA A 59 -14.27 -16.65 -8.38
C ALA A 59 -13.63 -15.83 -9.51
N PHE A 60 -13.45 -14.52 -9.34
CA PHE A 60 -12.80 -13.67 -10.34
C PHE A 60 -11.33 -14.05 -10.53
N LYS A 61 -10.65 -14.44 -9.45
CA LYS A 61 -9.27 -14.96 -9.50
C LYS A 61 -9.20 -16.44 -9.86
N ARG A 62 -10.35 -17.10 -10.11
CA ARG A 62 -10.45 -18.57 -10.26
C ARG A 62 -9.94 -19.33 -9.05
N PHE A 63 -10.08 -18.76 -7.85
CA PHE A 63 -9.76 -19.41 -6.59
C PHE A 63 -11.06 -19.92 -5.94
N GLN A 64 -11.19 -21.23 -5.76
CA GLN A 64 -12.45 -21.87 -5.34
C GLN A 64 -12.42 -22.38 -3.90
N GLN A 65 -11.24 -22.50 -3.31
CA GLN A 65 -11.01 -22.92 -1.93
C GLN A 65 -11.21 -21.73 -0.96
N ASP A 66 -10.99 -21.98 0.33
CA ASP A 66 -11.29 -21.01 1.38
C ASP A 66 -10.09 -20.13 1.76
N ASN A 67 -8.86 -20.63 1.71
CA ASN A 67 -7.67 -19.86 2.08
C ASN A 67 -6.43 -20.24 1.27
N HIS A 68 -5.71 -19.27 0.71
CA HIS A 68 -4.48 -19.54 -0.03
C HIS A 68 -3.39 -20.16 0.85
N LEU A 69 -3.15 -19.63 2.06
CA LEU A 69 -2.06 -20.10 2.91
C LEU A 69 -2.25 -21.57 3.29
N GLU A 70 -3.48 -21.96 3.63
CA GLU A 70 -3.83 -23.34 3.95
C GLU A 70 -3.55 -24.29 2.78
N GLU A 71 -3.95 -23.92 1.56
CA GLU A 71 -3.68 -24.73 0.38
C GLU A 71 -2.18 -24.80 0.05
N LEU A 72 -1.43 -23.73 0.26
CA LEU A 72 0.02 -23.71 0.02
C LEU A 72 0.80 -24.55 1.05
N LEU A 73 0.34 -24.60 2.30
CA LEU A 73 0.88 -25.47 3.35
C LEU A 73 0.69 -26.96 2.99
N LYS A 74 -0.48 -27.34 2.44
CA LYS A 74 -0.73 -28.73 1.98
C LYS A 74 0.19 -29.17 0.84
N LEU A 75 0.67 -28.21 0.04
CA LEU A 75 1.47 -28.48 -1.16
C LEU A 75 2.97 -28.54 -0.92
N SER A 76 3.44 -28.08 0.24
CA SER A 76 4.87 -27.88 0.48
C SER A 76 5.34 -28.46 1.82
N LYS A 77 6.65 -28.75 1.91
CA LYS A 77 7.26 -29.21 3.17
C LYS A 77 7.62 -28.04 4.08
N VAL A 78 8.12 -26.95 3.50
CA VAL A 78 8.47 -25.71 4.20
C VAL A 78 7.87 -24.51 3.47
N VAL A 79 7.15 -23.65 4.20
CA VAL A 79 6.67 -22.36 3.70
C VAL A 79 7.37 -21.25 4.45
N ILE A 80 7.99 -20.32 3.71
CA ILE A 80 8.54 -19.07 4.23
C ILE A 80 7.67 -17.94 3.70
N ILE A 81 7.12 -17.13 4.60
CA ILE A 81 6.29 -15.98 4.23
C ILE A 81 6.90 -14.67 4.70
N VAL A 82 6.84 -13.64 3.84
CA VAL A 82 7.10 -12.25 4.20
C VAL A 82 5.76 -11.55 4.33
N PHE A 83 5.48 -10.97 5.49
CA PHE A 83 4.13 -10.52 5.85
C PHE A 83 4.13 -9.15 6.52
N ASP A 84 3.18 -8.29 6.12
CA ASP A 84 2.90 -7.00 6.75
C ASP A 84 1.38 -6.76 6.77
N ASP A 85 0.76 -6.86 7.95
CA ASP A 85 -0.70 -6.69 8.10
C ASP A 85 -1.18 -5.26 7.82
N LYS A 86 -0.26 -4.27 7.88
CA LYS A 86 -0.54 -2.88 7.50
C LYS A 86 -0.58 -2.67 6.00
N GLN A 87 -0.35 -3.71 5.20
CA GLN A 87 -0.49 -3.71 3.73
C GLN A 87 -1.66 -4.58 3.26
N SER A 88 -2.55 -4.99 4.16
CA SER A 88 -3.83 -5.61 3.81
C SER A 88 -4.81 -4.56 3.26
N LEU A 89 -4.97 -4.50 1.93
CA LEU A 89 -5.74 -3.45 1.24
C LEU A 89 -7.13 -3.90 0.73
N ARG A 90 -7.52 -5.18 0.88
CA ARG A 90 -8.79 -5.71 0.34
C ARG A 90 -9.42 -6.71 1.28
N MET A 91 -10.75 -6.73 1.36
CA MET A 91 -11.49 -7.71 2.16
C MET A 91 -11.23 -9.17 1.76
N GLY A 92 -11.01 -9.43 0.47
CA GLY A 92 -10.68 -10.77 -0.04
C GLY A 92 -9.30 -11.31 0.36
N SER A 93 -8.42 -10.45 0.87
CA SER A 93 -7.08 -10.76 1.34
C SER A 93 -6.79 -9.98 2.62
N PHE A 94 -7.78 -9.87 3.51
CA PHE A 94 -7.66 -9.07 4.71
C PHE A 94 -7.09 -9.93 5.84
N TRP A 95 -5.77 -9.81 6.01
CA TRP A 95 -5.02 -10.47 7.06
C TRP A 95 -4.74 -9.51 8.21
N ASN A 96 -4.84 -10.03 9.43
CA ASN A 96 -4.29 -9.43 10.63
C ASN A 96 -3.32 -10.42 11.26
N PHE A 97 -2.28 -9.92 11.93
CA PHE A 97 -1.42 -10.83 12.68
C PHE A 97 -2.18 -11.47 13.86
N ASN A 98 -2.84 -10.66 14.69
CA ASN A 98 -3.60 -11.06 15.89
C ASN A 98 -4.97 -10.36 15.95
N GLY A 99 -5.77 -10.44 14.88
CA GLY A 99 -7.04 -9.70 14.79
C GLY A 99 -8.23 -10.61 14.55
N GLU A 100 -9.40 -10.23 15.04
CA GLU A 100 -10.61 -11.05 14.98
C GLU A 100 -11.56 -10.73 13.83
N ASP A 101 -11.38 -9.57 13.18
CA ASP A 101 -12.30 -9.06 12.15
C ASP A 101 -12.09 -9.65 10.75
N GLY A 102 -11.05 -10.46 10.57
CA GLY A 102 -10.68 -11.10 9.30
C GLY A 102 -9.89 -12.39 9.52
N ALA A 103 -9.00 -12.72 8.59
CA ALA A 103 -8.10 -13.86 8.81
C ALA A 103 -6.99 -13.48 9.79
N SER A 104 -6.83 -14.27 10.84
CA SER A 104 -5.77 -14.14 11.83
C SER A 104 -4.60 -15.06 11.47
N LEU A 105 -3.43 -14.49 11.18
CA LEU A 105 -2.25 -15.29 10.84
C LEU A 105 -1.80 -16.13 12.05
N SER A 106 -1.82 -15.57 13.27
CA SER A 106 -1.39 -16.32 14.46
C SER A 106 -2.32 -17.49 14.80
N GLU A 107 -3.62 -17.36 14.59
CA GLU A 107 -4.57 -18.47 14.75
C GLU A 107 -4.28 -19.57 13.72
N TYR A 108 -4.02 -19.21 12.47
CA TYR A 108 -3.63 -20.18 11.43
C TYR A 108 -2.30 -20.87 11.76
N LEU A 109 -1.29 -20.13 12.22
CA LEU A 109 0.01 -20.68 12.62
C LEU A 109 -0.09 -21.57 13.87
N SER A 110 -1.08 -21.33 14.74
CA SER A 110 -1.32 -22.13 15.94
C SER A 110 -2.32 -23.27 15.72
N SER A 111 -2.83 -23.44 14.49
CA SER A 111 -3.77 -24.50 14.16
C SER A 111 -3.08 -25.85 13.95
N ASP A 112 -3.84 -26.94 14.02
CA ASP A 112 -3.35 -28.32 13.77
C ASP A 112 -2.78 -28.53 12.36
N HIS A 113 -2.96 -27.56 11.45
CA HIS A 113 -2.39 -27.59 10.11
C HIS A 113 -0.89 -27.28 10.07
N VAL A 114 -0.33 -26.72 11.15
CA VAL A 114 1.07 -26.28 11.22
C VAL A 114 1.79 -27.04 12.33
N ASN A 115 2.68 -27.96 11.95
CA ASN A 115 3.43 -28.78 12.91
C ASN A 115 4.41 -27.95 13.76
N HIS A 116 5.08 -26.99 13.13
CA HIS A 116 6.07 -26.11 13.75
C HIS A 116 6.14 -24.80 12.97
N TYR A 117 6.27 -23.68 13.66
CA TYR A 117 6.53 -22.39 13.04
C TYR A 117 7.54 -21.58 13.86
N GLU A 118 8.30 -20.74 13.17
CA GLU A 118 9.15 -19.73 13.78
C GLU A 118 8.83 -18.37 13.18
N GLN A 119 8.93 -17.33 14.00
CA GLN A 119 8.68 -15.95 13.60
C GLN A 119 9.91 -15.10 13.86
N TYR A 120 10.26 -14.28 12.86
CA TYR A 120 11.32 -13.29 12.95
C TYR A 120 10.77 -11.94 12.51
N ASN A 121 10.87 -10.94 13.39
CA ASN A 121 10.43 -9.58 13.10
C ASN A 121 11.62 -8.74 12.60
N LEU A 122 11.54 -8.27 11.35
CA LEU A 122 12.53 -7.35 10.79
C LEU A 122 12.27 -5.93 11.31
N THR A 123 13.12 -5.43 12.21
CA THR A 123 12.92 -4.15 12.89
C THR A 123 13.70 -2.99 12.28
N LYS A 124 14.70 -3.27 11.43
CA LYS A 124 15.53 -2.24 10.79
C LYS A 124 14.95 -1.86 9.42
N GLN A 125 14.67 -0.57 9.24
CA GLN A 125 14.29 0.01 7.96
C GLN A 125 15.54 0.53 7.23
N PHE A 126 15.76 0.09 5.99
CA PHE A 126 16.89 0.52 5.17
C PHE A 126 16.46 1.40 3.99
N ARG A 127 15.16 1.46 3.66
CA ARG A 127 14.66 2.09 2.43
C ARG A 127 14.46 3.59 2.53
N VAL A 128 13.94 4.09 3.65
CA VAL A 128 13.56 5.49 3.82
C VAL A 128 14.69 6.22 4.57
N VAL A 129 15.19 7.32 4.00
CA VAL A 129 16.27 8.14 4.59
C VAL A 129 15.73 9.13 5.65
N ALA A 130 14.46 8.99 6.02
CA ALA A 130 13.79 9.82 7.02
C ALA A 130 14.25 9.47 8.44
N GLN A 131 14.29 10.49 9.29
CA GLN A 131 14.53 10.29 10.72
C GLN A 131 13.37 9.54 11.41
N ASP A 132 13.67 8.91 12.55
CA ASP A 132 12.73 8.09 13.33
C ASP A 132 11.45 8.85 13.72
N ASP A 133 11.52 10.17 13.91
CA ASP A 133 10.37 11.00 14.30
C ASP A 133 9.38 11.20 13.15
N LEU A 134 9.84 11.39 11.91
CA LEU A 134 8.96 11.44 10.74
C LEU A 134 8.32 10.08 10.47
N ILE A 135 9.08 8.98 10.58
CA ILE A 135 8.54 7.61 10.43
C ILE A 135 7.47 7.35 11.50
N LYS A 136 7.73 7.75 12.75
CA LYS A 136 6.76 7.65 13.84
C LYS A 136 5.52 8.52 13.59
N TRP A 137 5.71 9.75 13.10
CA TRP A 137 4.61 10.66 12.74
C TRP A 137 3.70 10.03 11.68
N ILE A 138 4.27 9.54 10.58
CA ILE A 138 3.53 8.84 9.51
C ILE A 138 2.78 7.64 10.09
N THR A 139 3.47 6.79 10.86
CA THR A 139 2.90 5.56 11.41
C THR A 139 1.73 5.87 12.36
N VAL A 140 1.84 6.87 13.22
CA VAL A 140 0.79 7.22 14.19
C VAL A 140 -0.41 7.85 13.50
N LEU A 141 -0.16 8.72 12.51
CA LEU A 141 -1.20 9.29 11.66
C LEU A 141 -1.98 8.20 10.92
N SER A 142 -1.27 7.26 10.31
CA SER A 142 -1.85 6.24 9.42
C SER A 142 -2.39 5.00 10.12
N THR A 143 -2.01 4.71 11.38
CA THR A 143 -2.45 3.49 12.08
C THR A 143 -3.19 3.74 13.39
N LYS A 144 -2.97 4.89 14.05
CA LYS A 144 -3.61 5.23 15.33
C LYS A 144 -4.58 6.39 15.23
N LYS A 145 -4.69 7.02 14.05
CA LYS A 145 -5.50 8.20 13.80
C LYS A 145 -5.12 9.42 14.67
N SER A 146 -3.96 9.41 15.33
CA SER A 146 -3.55 10.52 16.20
C SER A 146 -2.63 11.48 15.46
N ILE A 147 -2.75 12.78 15.75
CA ILE A 147 -1.92 13.81 15.15
C ILE A 147 -0.79 14.18 16.13
N LEU A 148 0.42 13.73 15.84
CA LEU A 148 1.60 14.13 16.60
C LEU A 148 2.12 15.51 16.16
N PRO A 149 2.91 16.21 17.01
CA PRO A 149 3.73 17.34 16.58
C PRO A 149 4.54 17.01 15.33
N LEU A 150 4.76 18.00 14.47
CA LEU A 150 5.57 17.81 13.26
C LEU A 150 6.98 17.34 13.62
N PRO A 151 7.60 16.48 12.78
CA PRO A 151 8.95 15.98 13.03
C PRO A 151 9.97 17.13 13.02
N ILE A 152 10.85 17.14 14.02
CA ILE A 152 11.83 18.21 14.25
C ILE A 152 13.22 17.76 13.83
N ARG A 153 13.58 16.49 14.09
CA ARG A 153 14.94 15.97 13.81
C ARG A 153 15.22 15.96 12.32
N ASP A 154 14.26 15.46 11.54
CA ASP A 154 14.37 15.44 10.09
C ASP A 154 14.56 16.85 9.49
N ALA A 155 13.94 17.87 10.10
CA ALA A 155 14.12 19.26 9.70
C ALA A 155 15.51 19.83 10.05
N ILE A 156 16.17 19.31 11.09
CA ILE A 156 17.53 19.72 11.49
C ILE A 156 18.58 19.06 10.61
N ASP A 157 18.47 17.74 10.41
CA ASP A 157 19.47 16.96 9.70
C ASP A 157 19.32 17.04 8.16
N ASN A 158 18.15 17.49 7.69
CA ASN A 158 17.80 17.67 6.28
C ASN A 158 18.08 16.42 5.42
N THR A 159 17.89 15.24 6.01
CA THR A 159 18.11 13.94 5.36
C THR A 159 16.96 13.54 4.45
N PHE A 160 15.78 14.12 4.68
CA PHE A 160 14.57 13.85 3.91
C PHE A 160 13.79 15.16 3.68
N ASP A 161 13.19 15.28 2.50
CA ASP A 161 12.47 16.49 2.09
C ASP A 161 10.96 16.31 2.28
N PHE A 162 10.49 16.69 3.46
CA PHE A 162 9.07 16.67 3.83
C PHE A 162 8.43 18.05 3.71
N LYS A 163 7.27 18.14 3.06
CA LYS A 163 6.49 19.38 2.97
C LYS A 163 4.99 19.15 2.81
N ILE A 164 4.19 19.97 3.49
CA ILE A 164 2.73 20.05 3.28
C ILE A 164 2.44 21.26 2.39
N PHE A 165 1.63 21.08 1.35
CA PHE A 165 1.27 22.10 0.38
C PHE A 165 -0.18 22.54 0.55
N GLU A 166 -0.42 23.85 0.40
CA GLU A 166 -1.76 24.44 0.32
C GLU A 166 -2.38 24.26 -1.06
N SER A 167 -1.56 24.26 -2.12
CA SER A 167 -1.97 24.00 -3.50
C SER A 167 -1.50 22.64 -3.99
N CYS A 168 -2.44 21.85 -4.52
CA CYS A 168 -2.16 20.59 -5.18
C CYS A 168 -1.39 20.82 -6.50
N GLN A 169 -1.72 21.89 -7.23
CA GLN A 169 -1.03 22.26 -8.47
C GLN A 169 0.43 22.64 -8.23
N GLU A 170 0.74 23.34 -7.13
CA GLU A 170 2.12 23.63 -6.74
C GLU A 170 2.88 22.36 -6.33
N MET A 171 2.25 21.48 -5.55
CA MET A 171 2.82 20.17 -5.21
C MET A 171 3.17 19.39 -6.48
N TYR A 172 2.28 19.36 -7.47
CA TYR A 172 2.54 18.69 -8.75
C TYR A 172 3.74 19.29 -9.48
N ASN A 173 3.84 20.62 -9.55
CA ASN A 173 4.98 21.29 -10.18
C ASN A 173 6.30 20.93 -9.49
N GLN A 174 6.29 20.83 -8.16
CA GLN A 174 7.47 20.37 -7.40
C GLN A 174 7.81 18.91 -7.68
N ILE A 175 6.82 18.02 -7.77
CA ILE A 175 7.08 16.61 -8.15
C ILE A 175 7.68 16.49 -9.56
N LYS A 176 7.23 17.29 -10.53
CA LYS A 176 7.86 17.33 -11.88
C LYS A 176 9.32 17.78 -11.81
N LEU A 177 9.62 18.79 -11.00
CA LEU A 177 11.00 19.23 -10.78
C LEU A 177 11.84 18.10 -10.16
N GLN A 178 11.36 17.48 -9.08
CA GLN A 178 12.07 16.36 -8.45
C GLN A 178 12.21 15.14 -9.36
N ASN A 179 11.24 14.90 -10.26
CA ASN A 179 11.37 13.86 -11.26
C ASN A 179 12.48 14.16 -12.28
N THR A 180 12.66 15.43 -12.65
CA THR A 180 13.73 15.85 -13.55
C THR A 180 15.11 15.69 -12.89
N LEU A 181 15.20 15.98 -11.59
CA LEU A 181 16.46 15.93 -10.83
C LEU A 181 16.85 14.52 -10.37
N HIS A 182 15.87 13.69 -10.03
CA HIS A 182 16.12 12.40 -9.38
C HIS A 182 15.50 11.20 -10.10
N GLY A 183 14.58 11.39 -11.05
CA GLY A 183 13.76 10.33 -11.62
C GLY A 183 12.82 9.70 -10.59
N GLN A 184 11.90 8.83 -11.04
CA GLN A 184 11.00 8.05 -10.17
C GLN A 184 10.29 8.90 -9.08
N SER A 185 9.86 10.10 -9.44
CA SER A 185 9.09 10.99 -8.56
C SER A 185 7.68 11.12 -9.10
N ARG A 186 6.66 10.76 -8.33
CA ARG A 186 5.29 10.61 -8.84
C ARG A 186 4.23 11.11 -7.86
N LEU A 187 3.08 11.46 -8.40
CA LEU A 187 1.88 11.74 -7.62
C LEU A 187 1.13 10.46 -7.30
N LEU A 188 0.61 10.39 -6.09
CA LEU A 188 -0.23 9.32 -5.58
C LEU A 188 -1.48 9.91 -4.91
N ALA A 189 -2.56 9.13 -4.84
CA ALA A 189 -3.77 9.52 -4.12
C ALA A 189 -4.41 8.34 -3.40
N THR A 190 -5.10 8.64 -2.30
CA THR A 190 -6.09 7.74 -1.72
C THR A 190 -7.22 7.49 -2.73
N TYR A 191 -7.86 6.32 -2.64
CA TYR A 191 -8.83 5.83 -3.64
C TYR A 191 -10.22 6.50 -3.54
N ASP A 192 -10.25 7.82 -3.37
CA ASP A 192 -11.47 8.62 -3.15
C ASP A 192 -12.11 9.10 -4.45
N PHE A 193 -11.42 8.94 -5.57
CA PHE A 193 -11.83 9.48 -6.87
C PHE A 193 -12.49 8.38 -7.70
N PRO A 194 -13.51 8.71 -8.50
CA PRO A 194 -14.18 7.72 -9.34
C PRO A 194 -13.19 7.00 -10.25
N TYR A 195 -13.21 5.67 -10.27
CA TYR A 195 -12.45 4.87 -11.23
C TYR A 195 -13.19 3.60 -11.62
N ARG A 196 -13.31 3.32 -12.92
CA ARG A 196 -13.90 2.08 -13.43
C ARG A 196 -13.02 1.48 -14.53
N LEU A 197 -12.98 0.15 -14.59
CA LEU A 197 -12.30 -0.60 -15.65
C LEU A 197 -13.17 -0.68 -16.92
N ASP A 198 -13.59 0.45 -17.45
CA ASP A 198 -14.43 0.55 -18.66
C ASP A 198 -13.68 1.13 -19.88
N GLY A 199 -12.37 1.36 -19.73
CA GLY A 199 -11.50 1.92 -20.77
C GLY A 199 -11.54 3.44 -20.91
N LYS A 200 -12.33 4.14 -20.08
CA LYS A 200 -12.37 5.61 -20.09
C LYS A 200 -11.29 6.21 -19.18
N ASP A 201 -11.01 7.49 -19.44
CA ASP A 201 -10.17 8.29 -18.56
C ASP A 201 -10.94 8.80 -17.36
N TYR A 202 -10.34 8.56 -16.20
CA TYR A 202 -10.73 9.12 -14.92
C TYR A 202 -9.67 10.10 -14.45
N PHE A 203 -10.03 10.99 -13.51
CA PHE A 203 -9.17 12.10 -13.11
C PHE A 203 -9.19 12.30 -11.61
N VAL A 204 -7.99 12.57 -11.06
CA VAL A 204 -7.82 13.24 -9.78
C VAL A 204 -7.91 14.73 -10.03
N TYR A 205 -8.57 15.43 -9.12
CA TYR A 205 -8.67 16.87 -9.17
C TYR A 205 -8.58 17.45 -7.75
N SER A 206 -8.42 18.76 -7.66
CA SER A 206 -8.52 19.51 -6.41
C SER A 206 -9.81 20.33 -6.38
N GLN A 207 -10.32 20.61 -5.19
CA GLN A 207 -11.39 21.60 -5.00
C GLN A 207 -10.86 23.02 -4.72
N SER A 208 -9.58 23.14 -4.36
CA SER A 208 -8.98 24.42 -3.94
C SER A 208 -8.20 25.12 -5.04
N ASP A 209 -7.92 24.45 -6.17
CA ASP A 209 -7.17 25.00 -7.29
C ASP A 209 -7.47 24.25 -8.60
N ASP A 210 -6.83 24.66 -9.69
CA ASP A 210 -7.03 24.10 -11.04
C ASP A 210 -6.36 22.74 -11.27
N PHE A 211 -5.82 22.09 -10.22
CA PHE A 211 -5.19 20.79 -10.39
C PHE A 211 -6.19 19.76 -10.93
N LYS A 212 -5.83 19.15 -12.05
CA LYS A 212 -6.52 18.00 -12.62
C LYS A 212 -5.54 17.14 -13.39
N LEU A 213 -5.40 15.88 -12.99
CA LEU A 213 -4.50 14.94 -13.62
C LEU A 213 -5.17 13.58 -13.78
N ARG A 214 -4.76 12.83 -14.80
CA ARG A 214 -5.36 11.54 -15.12
C ARG A 214 -5.09 10.54 -13.98
N TRP A 215 -6.08 9.74 -13.63
CA TRP A 215 -5.89 8.59 -12.75
C TRP A 215 -5.08 7.51 -13.49
N ASP A 216 -4.32 6.69 -12.76
CA ASP A 216 -3.54 5.61 -13.36
C ASP A 216 -4.38 4.69 -14.26
N ARG A 217 -3.83 4.32 -15.42
CA ARG A 217 -4.51 3.42 -16.36
C ARG A 217 -4.06 1.97 -16.17
N TYR A 218 -5.02 1.05 -16.23
CA TYR A 218 -4.69 -0.37 -16.37
C TYR A 218 -4.19 -0.68 -17.79
N LEU A 219 -2.86 -0.79 -17.94
CA LEU A 219 -2.19 -1.07 -19.21
C LEU A 219 -1.46 -2.43 -19.15
N PRO A 220 -2.19 -3.56 -19.25
CA PRO A 220 -1.64 -4.91 -19.05
C PRO A 220 -0.59 -5.32 -20.07
N GLN A 221 -0.51 -4.65 -21.22
CA GLN A 221 0.49 -4.88 -22.26
C GLN A 221 1.87 -4.35 -21.87
N ILE A 222 1.94 -3.34 -21.01
CA ILE A 222 3.20 -2.75 -20.56
C ILE A 222 3.79 -3.65 -19.46
N THR A 223 5.08 -3.96 -19.57
CA THR A 223 5.81 -4.79 -18.60
C THR A 223 6.56 -3.96 -17.59
N THR A 224 7.01 -2.77 -17.99
CA THR A 224 7.69 -1.80 -17.13
C THR A 224 6.74 -1.35 -16.00
N PRO A 225 7.19 -1.36 -14.73
CA PRO A 225 6.43 -0.84 -13.61
C PRO A 225 5.94 0.58 -13.81
N TRP A 226 4.78 0.91 -13.24
CA TRP A 226 4.19 2.25 -13.34
C TRP A 226 5.13 3.36 -12.83
N SER A 227 5.84 3.12 -11.72
CA SER A 227 6.79 4.06 -11.12
C SER A 227 8.03 4.35 -11.98
N GLU A 228 8.39 3.44 -12.90
CA GLU A 228 9.58 3.52 -13.75
C GLU A 228 9.32 4.11 -15.13
N ARG A 229 8.05 4.34 -15.48
CA ARG A 229 7.67 4.81 -16.81
C ARG A 229 7.64 6.34 -16.87
N ASP A 230 8.23 6.94 -17.89
CA ASP A 230 8.28 8.40 -18.02
C ASP A 230 6.89 9.03 -18.18
N ASP A 231 5.97 8.35 -18.87
CA ASP A 231 4.63 8.87 -19.16
C ASP A 231 3.72 8.97 -17.93
N THR A 232 4.09 8.31 -16.83
CA THR A 232 3.27 8.29 -15.60
C THR A 232 3.50 9.52 -14.71
N ILE A 233 4.41 10.42 -15.08
CA ILE A 233 4.50 11.74 -14.43
C ILE A 233 3.21 12.55 -14.61
N ASP A 234 2.50 12.32 -15.72
CA ASP A 234 1.21 12.94 -16.04
C ASP A 234 0.01 12.07 -15.58
N GLU A 235 0.24 11.19 -14.60
CA GLU A 235 -0.78 10.38 -13.94
C GLU A 235 -0.68 10.48 -12.42
N VAL A 236 -1.78 10.18 -11.73
CA VAL A 236 -1.80 9.95 -10.29
C VAL A 236 -1.98 8.47 -10.02
N GLY A 237 -1.01 7.88 -9.32
CA GLY A 237 -1.00 6.48 -8.94
C GLY A 237 -1.89 6.17 -7.75
N SER A 238 -2.64 5.08 -7.83
CA SER A 238 -3.31 4.50 -6.68
C SER A 238 -2.37 3.69 -5.78
N VAL A 239 -2.83 3.39 -4.56
CA VAL A 239 -2.18 2.43 -3.65
C VAL A 239 -1.83 1.10 -4.33
N TYR A 240 -2.64 0.64 -5.29
CA TYR A 240 -2.43 -0.62 -5.99
C TYR A 240 -1.32 -0.58 -7.04
N THR A 241 -1.06 0.59 -7.63
CA THR A 241 0.00 0.74 -8.63
C THR A 241 1.39 0.84 -8.01
N ILE A 242 1.46 1.43 -6.81
CA ILE A 242 2.71 1.71 -6.13
C ILE A 242 3.08 0.63 -5.10
N GLN A 243 2.16 -0.25 -4.72
CA GLN A 243 2.45 -1.33 -3.77
C GLN A 243 3.62 -2.20 -4.28
N GLY A 244 4.64 -2.35 -3.43
CA GLY A 244 5.87 -3.08 -3.74
C GLY A 244 6.91 -2.28 -4.51
N PHE A 245 6.70 -0.97 -4.73
CA PHE A 245 7.62 -0.07 -5.42
C PHE A 245 7.90 1.18 -4.59
N ASP A 246 9.14 1.65 -4.62
CA ASP A 246 9.53 2.90 -3.97
C ASP A 246 9.69 4.02 -5.01
N LEU A 247 9.57 5.26 -4.56
CA LEU A 247 9.77 6.50 -5.33
C LEU A 247 10.91 7.30 -4.69
N ASN A 248 11.66 8.05 -5.49
CA ASN A 248 12.57 9.04 -4.93
C ASN A 248 11.78 10.12 -4.17
N TYR A 249 10.75 10.67 -4.81
CA TYR A 249 9.81 11.59 -4.18
C TYR A 249 8.36 11.12 -4.41
N ALA A 250 7.59 11.06 -3.34
CA ALA A 250 6.16 10.81 -3.40
C ALA A 250 5.39 12.10 -3.10
N GLY A 251 4.54 12.54 -4.03
CA GLY A 251 3.52 13.55 -3.73
C GLY A 251 2.20 12.86 -3.47
N VAL A 252 1.66 12.95 -2.26
CA VAL A 252 0.47 12.20 -1.84
C VAL A 252 -0.69 13.15 -1.60
N ILE A 253 -1.78 12.90 -2.31
CA ILE A 253 -3.07 13.56 -2.15
C ILE A 253 -3.90 12.75 -1.16
N LEU A 254 -4.14 13.31 0.03
CA LEU A 254 -5.10 12.79 0.98
C LEU A 254 -6.48 13.31 0.61
N GLY A 255 -7.27 12.46 -0.02
CA GLY A 255 -8.59 12.80 -0.52
C GLY A 255 -9.68 12.72 0.56
N ARG A 256 -10.92 12.70 0.08
CA ARG A 256 -12.14 12.98 0.84
C ARG A 256 -12.42 12.01 1.99
N SER A 257 -11.91 10.78 1.94
CA SER A 257 -12.12 9.81 3.01
C SER A 257 -11.29 10.10 4.27
N ILE A 258 -10.32 11.03 4.19
CA ILE A 258 -9.45 11.41 5.31
C ILE A 258 -9.84 12.81 5.79
N GLY A 259 -10.57 12.86 6.90
CA GLY A 259 -11.01 14.09 7.56
C GLY A 259 -10.37 14.31 8.92
N TYR A 260 -10.88 15.29 9.65
CA TYR A 260 -10.42 15.66 10.98
C TYR A 260 -11.58 15.83 11.96
N ASN A 261 -11.44 15.22 13.14
CA ASN A 261 -12.36 15.39 14.25
C ASN A 261 -11.76 16.37 15.27
N LYS A 262 -12.31 17.60 15.29
CA LYS A 262 -11.88 18.70 16.18
C LYS A 262 -12.09 18.41 17.67
N GLU A 263 -13.11 17.64 18.03
CA GLU A 263 -13.45 17.37 19.43
C GLU A 263 -12.44 16.43 20.09
N THR A 264 -11.91 15.48 19.32
CA THR A 264 -10.97 14.46 19.79
C THR A 264 -9.52 14.72 19.37
N ASP A 265 -9.29 15.70 18.49
CA ASP A 265 -7.99 15.98 17.86
C ASP A 265 -7.41 14.74 17.12
N THR A 266 -8.25 14.07 16.33
CA THR A 266 -7.89 12.84 15.62
C THR A 266 -8.29 12.85 14.15
N ILE A 267 -7.68 11.97 13.36
CA ILE A 267 -8.08 11.67 11.99
C ILE A 267 -9.44 10.97 12.00
N GLU A 268 -10.37 11.52 11.24
CA GLU A 268 -11.67 10.91 10.98
C GLU A 268 -11.63 10.20 9.63
N ILE A 269 -11.94 8.90 9.62
CA ILE A 269 -12.05 8.14 8.38
C ILE A 269 -13.52 8.11 7.94
N LYS A 270 -13.77 8.41 6.67
CA LYS A 270 -15.09 8.48 6.03
C LYS A 270 -15.21 7.41 4.93
N PRO A 271 -15.44 6.12 5.28
CA PRO A 271 -15.41 5.02 4.31
C PRO A 271 -16.40 5.14 3.16
N GLU A 272 -17.49 5.88 3.34
CA GLU A 272 -18.50 6.17 2.34
C GLU A 272 -17.99 7.06 1.19
N LEU A 273 -16.86 7.76 1.38
CA LEU A 273 -16.20 8.59 0.37
C LEU A 273 -15.06 7.87 -0.36
N TYR A 274 -14.76 6.62 0.02
CA TYR A 274 -13.74 5.77 -0.61
C TYR A 274 -14.37 4.95 -1.76
N ASP A 275 -13.91 5.16 -3.00
CA ASP A 275 -14.54 4.63 -4.22
C ASP A 275 -14.10 3.19 -4.57
N ASP A 276 -13.16 2.59 -3.83
CA ASP A 276 -12.70 1.21 -4.06
C ASP A 276 -13.71 0.15 -3.61
N HIS A 277 -14.83 0.08 -4.34
CA HIS A 277 -15.89 -0.90 -4.12
C HIS A 277 -15.41 -2.35 -4.29
N ALA A 278 -14.41 -2.58 -5.15
CA ALA A 278 -13.84 -3.90 -5.37
C ALA A 278 -13.06 -4.38 -4.14
N GLY A 279 -12.25 -3.51 -3.53
CA GLY A 279 -11.57 -3.78 -2.27
C GLY A 279 -12.53 -4.00 -1.09
N PHE A 280 -13.69 -3.33 -1.09
CA PHE A 280 -14.73 -3.41 -0.06
C PHE A 280 -15.80 -4.49 -0.29
N THR A 281 -15.63 -5.36 -1.29
CA THR A 281 -16.58 -6.44 -1.52
C THR A 281 -16.58 -7.41 -0.34
N ARG A 282 -17.69 -7.44 0.41
CA ARG A 282 -17.85 -8.23 1.64
C ARG A 282 -17.54 -9.70 1.41
N LYS A 283 -16.80 -10.29 2.34
CA LYS A 283 -16.49 -11.73 2.39
C LYS A 283 -17.03 -12.36 3.67
N LYS A 284 -17.27 -13.67 3.64
CA LYS A 284 -17.87 -14.42 4.77
C LYS A 284 -16.99 -14.41 6.02
N ASN A 285 -15.66 -14.37 5.85
CA ASN A 285 -14.69 -14.35 6.94
C ASN A 285 -14.53 -12.96 7.59
N ILE A 286 -15.21 -11.93 7.09
CA ILE A 286 -15.18 -10.58 7.66
C ILE A 286 -16.30 -10.43 8.67
N LYS A 287 -15.94 -10.25 9.95
CA LYS A 287 -16.91 -10.12 11.06
C LYS A 287 -17.48 -8.70 11.12
N ASN A 288 -16.61 -7.69 11.29
CA ASN A 288 -17.00 -6.28 11.34
C ASN A 288 -16.60 -5.55 10.05
N VAL A 289 -17.56 -5.34 9.16
CA VAL A 289 -17.30 -4.72 7.84
C VAL A 289 -16.78 -3.30 7.97
N ASP A 290 -17.33 -2.50 8.88
CA ASP A 290 -16.98 -1.06 8.98
C ASP A 290 -15.59 -0.88 9.59
N THR A 291 -15.24 -1.66 10.60
CA THR A 291 -13.87 -1.68 11.16
C THR A 291 -12.84 -2.11 10.12
N VAL A 292 -13.16 -3.10 9.28
CA VAL A 292 -12.25 -3.54 8.20
C VAL A 292 -12.10 -2.48 7.11
N LYS A 293 -13.18 -1.80 6.72
CA LYS A 293 -13.09 -0.69 5.75
C LYS A 293 -12.18 0.42 6.26
N GLU A 294 -12.38 0.85 7.50
CA GLU A 294 -11.53 1.85 8.14
C GLU A 294 -10.06 1.41 8.13
N LYS A 295 -9.79 0.17 8.55
CA LYS A 295 -8.43 -0.37 8.58
C LYS A 295 -7.80 -0.47 7.18
N ILE A 296 -8.56 -0.79 6.14
CA ILE A 296 -8.08 -0.79 4.75
C ILE A 296 -7.69 0.63 4.31
N ILE A 297 -8.47 1.65 4.65
CA ILE A 297 -8.15 3.06 4.30
C ILE A 297 -6.89 3.51 5.04
N LEU A 298 -6.77 3.19 6.32
CA LEU A 298 -5.58 3.45 7.14
C LEU A 298 -4.33 2.73 6.60
N ASN A 299 -4.47 1.47 6.20
CA ASN A 299 -3.40 0.71 5.54
C ASN A 299 -2.99 1.35 4.21
N SER A 300 -3.97 1.79 3.41
CA SER A 300 -3.73 2.51 2.15
C SER A 300 -2.95 3.80 2.40
N LEU A 301 -3.36 4.59 3.40
CA LEU A 301 -2.65 5.78 3.83
C LEU A 301 -1.21 5.47 4.25
N ASN A 302 -1.00 4.44 5.08
CA ASN A 302 0.32 4.01 5.51
C ASN A 302 1.21 3.62 4.33
N VAL A 303 0.66 2.84 3.39
CA VAL A 303 1.34 2.45 2.17
C VAL A 303 1.76 3.68 1.39
N LEU A 304 0.87 4.62 1.11
CA LEU A 304 1.16 5.80 0.27
C LEU A 304 2.21 6.72 0.90
N LEU A 305 2.09 7.00 2.20
CA LEU A 305 2.98 7.92 2.91
C LEU A 305 4.41 7.37 3.06
N THR A 306 4.61 6.06 2.91
CA THR A 306 5.92 5.41 3.09
C THR A 306 6.64 5.08 1.79
N ARG A 307 6.14 5.54 0.63
CA ARG A 307 6.76 5.27 -0.69
C ARG A 307 7.91 6.20 -1.05
N GLY A 308 8.01 7.37 -0.42
CA GLY A 308 9.10 8.31 -0.67
C GLY A 308 10.38 7.87 0.03
N VAL A 309 11.47 7.76 -0.71
CA VAL A 309 12.82 7.42 -0.19
C VAL A 309 13.59 8.67 0.21
N LYS A 310 13.49 9.74 -0.59
CA LYS A 310 14.20 11.02 -0.41
C LYS A 310 13.27 12.16 0.03
N GLY A 311 11.99 12.10 -0.34
CA GLY A 311 11.03 13.14 0.05
C GLY A 311 9.58 12.72 -0.06
N LEU A 312 8.76 13.41 0.73
CA LEU A 312 7.30 13.24 0.80
C LEU A 312 6.64 14.61 0.79
N TYR A 313 5.82 14.86 -0.21
CA TYR A 313 4.99 16.05 -0.30
C TYR A 313 3.54 15.68 -0.08
N LEU A 314 2.82 16.43 0.75
CA LEU A 314 1.43 16.16 1.08
C LEU A 314 0.53 17.30 0.63
N PHE A 315 -0.59 16.93 0.02
CA PHE A 315 -1.74 17.81 -0.14
C PHE A 315 -2.95 17.16 0.54
N ILE A 316 -3.67 17.94 1.35
CA ILE A 316 -4.81 17.45 2.12
C ILE A 316 -6.07 18.14 1.63
N TRP A 317 -7.04 17.32 1.22
CA TRP A 317 -8.34 17.77 0.75
C TRP A 317 -9.16 18.47 1.84
N ASP A 318 -9.21 17.88 3.03
CA ASP A 318 -9.92 18.44 4.17
C ASP A 318 -9.18 19.67 4.71
N ASN A 319 -9.82 20.85 4.61
CA ASN A 319 -9.21 22.11 4.99
C ASN A 319 -8.90 22.16 6.49
N GLU A 320 -9.77 21.61 7.34
CA GLU A 320 -9.58 21.65 8.79
C GLU A 320 -8.41 20.77 9.21
N LEU A 321 -8.30 19.58 8.59
CA LEU A 321 -7.13 18.73 8.76
C LEU A 321 -5.86 19.43 8.29
N ARG A 322 -5.89 20.06 7.10
CA ARG A 322 -4.73 20.77 6.55
C ARG A 322 -4.27 21.88 7.49
N GLU A 323 -5.19 22.71 7.97
CA GLU A 323 -4.90 23.76 8.96
C GLU A 323 -4.34 23.18 10.26
N ARG A 324 -4.92 22.10 10.77
CA ARG A 324 -4.43 21.44 11.99
C ARG A 324 -3.02 20.88 11.83
N LEU A 325 -2.69 20.36 10.66
CA LEU A 325 -1.35 19.84 10.36
C LEU A 325 -0.33 20.96 10.15
N LEU A 326 -0.72 22.06 9.52
CA LEU A 326 0.13 23.24 9.31
C LEU A 326 0.38 24.01 10.61
N ASN A 327 -0.64 24.18 11.45
CA ASN A 327 -0.61 24.99 12.67
C ASN A 327 -0.47 24.17 13.96
N GLY A 328 -0.10 22.88 13.87
CA GLY A 328 0.05 22.01 15.03
C GLY A 328 1.18 22.42 15.97
N PRO A 329 1.29 21.83 17.19
CA PRO A 329 2.39 22.10 18.11
C PRO A 329 3.74 21.87 17.41
N GLY A 330 4.63 22.87 17.43
CA GLY A 330 5.92 22.84 16.73
C GLY A 330 5.94 23.54 15.35
N SER A 331 4.81 24.07 14.89
CA SER A 331 4.70 24.84 13.63
C SER A 331 5.46 26.19 13.64
N ASP A 332 5.65 26.78 14.82
CA ASP A 332 6.39 28.03 15.02
C ASP A 332 7.91 27.90 14.81
N GLU A 333 8.45 26.69 14.70
CA GLU A 333 9.86 26.45 14.37
C GLU A 333 10.01 25.76 13.00
N LYS A 334 10.12 26.59 11.95
CA LYS A 334 10.79 26.30 10.66
C LYS A 334 10.09 25.45 9.58
N VAL A 335 8.90 24.88 9.77
CA VAL A 335 8.39 23.87 8.81
C VAL A 335 7.59 24.43 7.62
N ILE A 336 7.00 25.63 7.69
CA ILE A 336 5.99 26.03 6.67
C ILE A 336 6.61 26.60 5.37
N VAL A 337 7.85 27.08 5.38
CA VAL A 337 8.49 27.64 4.17
C VAL A 337 9.96 27.26 4.09
N ARG A 338 10.28 26.16 3.40
CA ARG A 338 11.61 26.03 2.77
C ARG A 338 11.66 27.09 1.66
N LYS A 339 12.39 28.18 1.92
CA LYS A 339 12.64 29.27 0.97
C LYS A 339 13.16 28.70 -0.35
N GLN A 340 12.59 29.26 -1.43
CA GLN A 340 13.08 29.18 -2.81
C GLN A 340 14.60 29.39 -2.84
N TRP A 341 15.30 28.53 -3.59
CA TRP A 341 16.60 28.87 -4.18
C TRP A 341 16.38 29.13 -5.66
#